data_AF-A0A218P2M6-F1
#
_entry.id   AF-A0A218P2M6-F1
#
_cell.length_a   1.000
_cell.length_b   1.000
_cell.length_c   1.000
_cell.angle_alpha   90.00
_cell.angle_beta   90.00
_cell.angle_gamma   90.00
#
_symmetry.space_group_name_H-M   'P 1'
#
loop_
_entity.id
_entity.type
_entity.pdbx_description
1 polymer ?
#
loop_
_entity_poly.entity_id
_entity_poly.type
_entity_poly.pdbx_seq_one_letter_code
_entity_poly.pdbx_strand_id
1 'polypeptide(L)'
;MMEIEEASQTLEKTVDRISRVYIGNETVVRKTLAAALVNGNVLFEDYPGLGKTLLAKAFGKTLGLNYTRVQFTLPTGLWLSRSTLSRA
;
A
#
# COMPACT_ATOMS: atom_id res chain seq x y z
N MET A 1 -17.76 -6.55 -24.91
CA MET A 1 -18.34 -5.98 -23.68
C MET A 1 -18.09 -7.04 -22.61
N MET A 2 -17.44 -6.71 -21.50
CA MET A 2 -17.18 -7.71 -20.46
C MET A 2 -18.50 -7.96 -19.72
N GLU A 3 -18.95 -9.21 -19.66
CA GLU A 3 -20.12 -9.58 -18.87
C GLU A 3 -19.81 -9.41 -17.38
N ILE A 4 -20.79 -8.98 -16.59
CA ILE A 4 -20.63 -8.71 -15.15
C ILE A 4 -20.12 -9.97 -14.42
N GLU A 5 -20.56 -11.15 -14.87
CA GLU A 5 -20.16 -12.45 -14.36
C GLU A 5 -18.64 -12.69 -14.53
N GLU A 6 -18.08 -12.38 -15.70
CA GLU A 6 -16.66 -12.56 -15.99
C GLU A 6 -15.78 -11.59 -15.18
N ALA A 7 -16.25 -10.36 -15.02
CA ALA A 7 -15.57 -9.35 -14.20
C ALA A 7 -15.54 -9.79 -12.73
N SER A 8 -16.68 -10.25 -12.20
CA SER A 8 -16.78 -10.76 -10.83
C SER A 8 -15.82 -11.92 -10.58
N GLN A 9 -15.79 -12.92 -11.48
CA GLN A 9 -14.86 -14.05 -11.35
C GLN A 9 -13.38 -13.64 -11.40
N THR A 10 -13.04 -12.63 -12.20
CA THR A 10 -11.67 -12.12 -12.29
C THR A 10 -11.26 -11.39 -11.00
N LEU A 11 -12.17 -10.63 -10.42
CA LEU A 11 -11.95 -9.95 -9.15
C LEU A 11 -11.77 -10.95 -8.00
N GLU A 12 -12.61 -11.98 -7.90
CA GLU A 12 -12.47 -13.03 -6.89
C GLU A 12 -11.11 -13.75 -6.98
N LYS A 13 -10.68 -14.12 -8.21
CA LYS A 13 -9.34 -14.71 -8.42
C LYS A 13 -8.21 -13.77 -7.98
N THR A 14 -8.40 -12.47 -8.12
CA THR A 14 -7.41 -11.46 -7.70
C THR A 14 -7.35 -11.37 -6.18
N VAL A 15 -8.51 -11.36 -5.51
CA VAL A 15 -8.60 -11.38 -4.04
C VAL A 15 -7.91 -12.63 -3.50
N ASP A 16 -8.22 -13.82 -4.03
CA ASP A 16 -7.61 -15.09 -3.63
C ASP A 16 -6.08 -15.07 -3.73
N ARG A 17 -5.53 -14.53 -4.82
CA ARG A 17 -4.09 -14.42 -5.02
C ARG A 17 -3.42 -13.54 -3.97
N ILE A 18 -4.04 -12.41 -3.63
CA ILE A 18 -3.48 -11.46 -2.66
C ILE A 18 -3.63 -12.01 -1.24
N SER A 19 -4.78 -12.62 -0.91
CA SER A 19 -5.05 -13.25 0.39
C SER A 19 -4.10 -14.41 0.72
N ARG A 20 -3.53 -15.09 -0.27
CA ARG A 20 -2.50 -16.13 -0.03
C ARG A 20 -1.17 -15.58 0.49
N VAL A 21 -0.84 -14.33 0.18
CA VAL A 21 0.44 -13.71 0.57
C VAL A 21 0.25 -12.79 1.77
N TYR A 22 -0.93 -12.21 1.92
CA TYR A 22 -1.29 -11.33 3.02
C TYR A 22 -1.83 -12.11 4.22
N ILE A 23 -1.07 -12.12 5.31
CA ILE A 23 -1.50 -12.69 6.59
C ILE A 23 -2.34 -11.63 7.32
N GLY A 24 -3.64 -11.63 7.11
CA GLY A 24 -4.57 -10.66 7.72
C GLY A 24 -6.02 -10.86 7.27
N ASN A 25 -6.87 -9.86 7.52
CA ASN A 25 -8.29 -9.91 7.19
C ASN A 25 -8.54 -9.69 5.68
N GLU A 26 -9.20 -10.64 5.03
CA GLU A 26 -9.61 -10.56 3.61
C GLU A 26 -10.43 -9.30 3.29
N THR A 27 -11.22 -8.80 4.25
CA THR A 27 -12.00 -7.56 4.11
C THR A 27 -11.10 -6.37 3.74
N VAL A 28 -9.87 -6.32 4.24
CA VAL A 28 -8.90 -5.26 3.90
C VAL A 28 -8.49 -5.36 2.43
N VAL A 29 -8.26 -6.58 1.94
CA VAL A 29 -7.95 -6.84 0.52
C VAL A 29 -9.13 -6.40 -0.36
N ARG A 30 -10.36 -6.81 -0.03
CA ARG A 30 -11.57 -6.43 -0.79
C ARG A 30 -11.79 -4.93 -0.83
N LYS A 31 -11.67 -4.24 0.30
CA LYS A 31 -11.79 -2.77 0.37
C LYS A 31 -10.70 -2.06 -0.43
N THR A 32 -9.47 -2.56 -0.38
CA THR A 32 -8.36 -2.00 -1.16
C THR A 32 -8.58 -2.18 -2.66
N LEU A 33 -9.07 -3.35 -3.08
CA LEU A 33 -9.43 -3.62 -4.47
C LEU A 33 -10.57 -2.72 -4.94
N ALA A 34 -11.63 -2.57 -4.14
CA ALA A 34 -12.74 -1.67 -4.43
C ALA A 34 -12.27 -0.21 -4.60
N ALA A 35 -11.39 0.26 -3.71
CA ALA A 35 -10.79 1.59 -3.83
C ALA A 35 -9.95 1.71 -5.11
N ALA A 36 -9.15 0.70 -5.46
CA ALA A 36 -8.34 0.72 -6.68
C ALA A 36 -9.20 0.80 -7.95
N LEU A 37 -10.34 0.11 -8.00
CA LEU A 37 -11.27 0.15 -9.15
C LEU A 37 -11.86 1.53 -9.42
N VAL A 38 -11.97 2.37 -8.38
CA VAL A 38 -12.50 3.74 -8.49
C VAL A 38 -11.41 4.81 -8.46
N ASN A 39 -10.12 4.44 -8.57
CA ASN A 39 -8.98 5.34 -8.36
C ASN A 39 -9.00 6.08 -6.99
N GLY A 40 -9.53 5.41 -5.97
CA GLY A 40 -9.54 5.90 -4.59
C GLY A 40 -8.22 5.67 -3.86
N ASN A 41 -8.00 6.43 -2.78
CA ASN A 41 -6.85 6.29 -1.91
C ASN A 41 -7.22 5.47 -0.66
N VAL A 42 -6.27 4.65 -0.18
CA VAL A 42 -6.46 3.82 1.02
C VAL A 42 -5.44 4.21 2.07
N LEU A 43 -5.91 4.49 3.28
CA LEU A 43 -5.07 4.69 4.46
C LEU A 43 -5.14 3.43 5.33
N PHE A 44 -4.00 2.80 5.58
CA PHE A 44 -3.90 1.65 6.47
C PHE A 44 -3.56 2.12 7.89
N GLU A 45 -4.56 2.18 8.77
CA GLU A 45 -4.39 2.41 10.21
C GLU A 45 -4.27 1.06 10.91
N ASP A 46 -3.07 0.71 11.36
CA ASP A 46 -2.77 -0.65 11.84
C ASP A 46 -1.41 -0.62 12.56
N TYR A 47 -1.17 -1.61 13.43
CA TYR A 47 0.10 -1.75 14.13
C TYR A 47 1.27 -2.02 13.17
N PRO A 48 2.50 -1.55 13.51
CA PRO A 48 3.68 -1.82 12.70
C PRO A 48 3.94 -3.34 12.61
N GLY A 49 4.27 -3.83 11.42
CA GLY A 49 4.54 -5.26 11.19
C GLY A 49 3.39 -6.07 10.57
N LEU A 50 2.18 -5.49 10.42
CA LEU A 50 1.01 -6.16 9.83
C LEU A 50 1.02 -6.22 8.29
N GLY A 51 2.19 -6.25 7.67
CA GLY A 51 2.29 -6.54 6.23
C GLY A 51 1.76 -5.46 5.27
N LYS A 52 1.49 -4.22 5.71
CA LYS A 52 0.99 -3.11 4.84
C LYS A 52 1.82 -2.91 3.57
N THR A 53 3.15 -2.95 3.71
CA THR A 53 4.09 -2.83 2.59
C THR A 53 4.00 -4.05 1.67
N LEU A 54 3.83 -5.24 2.23
CA LEU A 54 3.67 -6.47 1.47
C LEU A 54 2.35 -6.44 0.68
N LEU A 55 1.27 -5.98 1.30
CA LEU A 55 -0.04 -5.83 0.67
C LEU A 55 0.05 -4.89 -0.54
N ALA A 56 0.63 -3.69 -0.36
CA ALA A 56 0.78 -2.74 -1.46
C ALA A 56 1.65 -3.28 -2.61
N LYS A 57 2.72 -4.03 -2.29
CA LYS A 57 3.53 -4.73 -3.31
C LYS A 57 2.76 -5.86 -4.01
N ALA A 58 1.97 -6.63 -3.27
CA ALA A 58 1.17 -7.72 -3.83
C ALA A 58 0.11 -7.17 -4.79
N PHE A 59 -0.54 -6.05 -4.45
CA PHE A 59 -1.44 -5.33 -5.34
C PHE A 59 -0.73 -4.85 -6.61
N GLY A 60 0.42 -4.19 -6.47
CA GLY A 60 1.22 -3.76 -7.63
C GLY A 60 1.57 -4.91 -8.57
N LYS A 61 2.05 -6.03 -8.02
CA LYS A 61 2.42 -7.22 -8.81
C LYS A 61 1.21 -7.91 -9.45
N THR A 62 0.09 -8.03 -8.74
CA THR A 62 -1.09 -8.78 -9.22
C THR A 62 -1.88 -7.99 -10.27
N LEU A 63 -1.96 -6.67 -10.12
CA LEU A 63 -2.66 -5.77 -11.03
C LEU A 63 -1.76 -5.19 -12.14
N GLY A 64 -0.45 -5.46 -12.11
CA GLY A 64 0.50 -4.89 -13.07
C GLY A 64 0.74 -3.38 -12.89
N LEU A 65 0.53 -2.86 -11.67
CA LEU A 65 0.70 -1.44 -11.35
C LEU A 65 2.13 -1.14 -10.88
N ASN A 66 2.57 0.09 -11.13
CA ASN A 66 3.82 0.59 -10.58
C ASN A 66 3.69 0.82 -9.07
N TYR A 67 4.64 0.29 -8.31
CA TYR A 67 4.69 0.44 -6.86
C TYR A 67 5.82 1.40 -6.46
N THR A 68 5.47 2.50 -5.79
CA THR A 68 6.42 3.46 -5.21
C THR A 68 6.17 3.59 -3.71
N ARG A 69 7.23 3.52 -2.90
CA ARG A 69 7.18 3.76 -1.46
C ARG A 69 7.82 5.11 -1.14
N VAL A 70 7.05 6.02 -0.56
CA VAL A 70 7.55 7.28 0.01
C VAL A 70 7.49 7.18 1.53
N GLN A 71 8.63 7.37 2.20
CA GLN A 71 8.70 7.34 3.66
C GLN A 71 8.71 8.76 4.20
N PHE A 72 7.67 9.15 4.93
CA PHE A 72 7.68 10.38 5.71
C PHE A 72 8.69 10.21 6.86
N THR A 73 9.78 10.95 6.79
CA THR A 73 10.74 11.13 7.88
C THR A 73 11.02 12.62 8.04
N LEU A 74 11.21 13.05 9.28
CA LEU A 74 11.67 14.41 9.58
C LEU A 74 13.10 14.56 9.05
N PRO A 75 13.47 15.67 8.38
CA PRO A 75 14.84 15.88 7.92
C PRO A 75 15.77 16.02 9.13
N THR A 76 16.44 14.93 9.48
CA THR A 76 17.28 14.85 10.70
C THR A 76 18.64 15.54 10.54
N GLY A 77 18.95 16.10 9.36
CA GLY A 77 20.29 16.57 8.99
C GLY A 77 20.52 18.09 8.99
N LEU A 78 19.51 18.94 9.18
CA LEU A 78 19.69 20.39 9.01
C LEU A 78 19.90 21.19 10.31
N TRP A 79 19.81 20.55 11.48
CA TRP A 79 19.85 21.24 12.78
C TRP A 79 21.20 21.21 13.50
N LEU A 80 22.11 20.30 13.15
CA LEU A 80 23.41 20.16 13.83
C LEU A 80 24.53 21.06 13.24
N SER A 81 24.27 21.79 12.15
CA SER A 81 25.29 22.60 11.45
C SER A 81 25.11 24.13 11.62
N ARG A 82 24.46 24.60 12.69
CA ARG A 82 24.35 26.06 12.95
C ARG A 82 24.69 26.51 14.38
N SER A 83 25.19 25.63 15.25
CA SER A 83 25.51 26.00 16.66
C SER A 83 26.99 25.97 17.03
N THR A 84 27.94 25.85 16.09
CA THR A 84 29.39 25.90 16.37
C THR A 84 30.10 27.06 15.68
N LEU A 85 29.48 28.23 15.67
CA LEU A 85 30.09 29.50 15.25
C LEU A 85 29.63 30.62 16.20
N SER A 86 30.00 30.51 17.47
CA SER A 86 30.10 31.67 18.37
C SER A 86 30.99 31.31 19.56
N ARG A 87 32.00 32.16 19.76
CA ARG A 87 33.08 32.20 20.77
C ARG A 87 34.43 31.64 20.29
N ALA A 88 35.46 32.42 19.94
CA ALA A 88 35.79 33.83 20.19
C ALA A 88 35.69 34.29 21.65
#